data_AF-A0AA90H6H6-F1
#
_entry.id   AF-A0AA90H6H6-F1
#
_cell.length_a   1.000
_cell.length_b   1.000
_cell.length_c   1.000
_cell.angle_alpha   90.00
_cell.angle_beta   90.00
_cell.angle_gamma   90.00
#
_symmetry.space_group_name_H-M   'P 1'
#
loop_
_entity.id
_entity.type
_entity.pdbx_description
1 polymer ?
#
loop_
_entity_poly.entity_id
_entity_poly.type
_entity_poly.pdbx_seq_one_letter_code
_entity_poly.pdbx_strand_id
1 'polypeptide(L)' 'CIEWTPQFAATGVVPVRDSKDPSGPALAFSTTGWTTFVNAVANGEFDAA' A
#
# COMPACT_ATOMS: atom_id res chain seq x y z
N CYS A 1 -7.96 6.95 -7.79
CA CYS A 1 -7.61 5.52 -7.88
C CYS A 1 -6.29 5.39 -7.16
N ILE A 2 -6.00 4.26 -6.53
CA ILE A 2 -4.75 4.13 -5.79
C ILE A 2 -3.65 3.62 -6.72
N GLU A 3 -2.44 4.18 -6.58
CA GLU A 3 -1.23 3.67 -7.22
C GLU A 3 -0.09 3.54 -6.21
N TRP A 4 0.85 2.65 -6.51
CA TRP A 4 2.04 2.39 -5.70
C TRP A 4 3.26 2.12 -6.60
N THR A 5 4.48 2.22 -6.05
CA THR A 5 5.73 2.06 -6.83
C THR A 5 6.53 0.83 -6.36
N PRO A 6 6.42 -0.33 -7.04
CA PRO A 6 7.06 -1.56 -6.60
C PRO A 6 8.59 -1.49 -6.49
N GLN A 7 9.23 -0.71 -7.36
CA GLN A 7 10.70 -0.56 -7.34
C GLN A 7 11.22 0.08 -6.04
N PHE A 8 10.38 0.81 -5.32
CA PHE A 8 10.74 1.40 -4.02
C PHE A 8 10.68 0.38 -2.88
N ALA A 9 10.03 -0.78 -3.05
CA ALA A 9 9.98 -1.79 -1.99
C ALA A 9 11.38 -2.26 -1.58
N ALA A 10 12.36 -2.27 -2.50
CA ALA A 10 13.75 -2.60 -2.19
C ALA A 10 14.41 -1.65 -1.18
N THR A 11 13.88 -0.44 -0.98
CA THR A 11 14.36 0.53 0.00
C THR A 11 13.69 0.40 1.37
N GLY A 12 12.81 -0.59 1.55
CA GLY A 12 12.11 -0.86 2.80
C GLY A 12 10.78 -0.11 2.96
N VAL A 13 10.36 0.66 1.95
CA VAL A 13 9.10 1.39 1.96
C VAL A 13 8.22 1.10 0.75
N VAL A 14 6.90 1.14 0.95
CA VAL A 14 5.89 1.02 -0.10
C VAL A 14 5.10 2.32 -0.16
N PRO A 15 5.43 3.23 -1.11
CA PRO A 15 4.71 4.48 -1.26
C PRO A 15 3.37 4.26 -1.97
N VAL A 16 2.32 4.85 -1.44
CA VAL A 16 0.94 4.74 -1.94
C VAL A 16 0.30 6.14 -1.98
N ARG A 17 -0.35 6.49 -3.09
CA ARG A 17 -1.08 7.78 -3.21
C ARG A 17 -2.31 7.66 -4.09
N ASP A 18 -3.14 8.70 -4.10
CA ASP A 18 -4.20 8.83 -5.09
C ASP A 18 -3.63 9.33 -6.43
N SER A 19 -3.76 8.51 -7.46
CA SER A 19 -3.31 8.86 -8.81
C SER A 19 -4.09 10.02 -9.42
N LYS A 20 -5.26 10.34 -8.87
CA LYS A 20 -6.11 11.45 -9.33
C LYS A 20 -5.77 12.78 -8.67
N ASP A 21 -4.97 12.76 -7.60
CA ASP A 21 -4.46 13.96 -6.94
C ASP A 21 -2.96 13.80 -6.63
N PRO A 22 -2.08 13.99 -7.64
CA PRO A 22 -0.63 13.84 -7.46
C PRO A 22 -0.01 14.85 -6.48
N SER A 23 -0.70 15.96 -6.22
CA SER A 23 -0.30 16.98 -5.24
C SER A 23 -0.82 16.71 -3.83
N GLY A 24 -1.72 15.75 -3.69
CA GLY A 24 -2.31 15.35 -2.42
C GLY A 24 -1.35 14.55 -1.54
N PRO A 25 -1.82 14.14 -0.36
CA PRO A 25 -1.00 13.38 0.59
C PRO A 25 -0.64 12.00 0.04
N ALA A 26 0.56 11.54 0.38
CA ALA A 26 1.05 10.19 0.12
C ALA A 26 1.32 9.45 1.44
N LEU A 27 1.07 8.15 1.43
CA LEU A 27 1.37 7.25 2.55
C LEU A 27 2.63 6.45 2.25
N ALA A 28 3.45 6.21 3.27
CA ALA A 28 4.62 5.34 3.18
C ALA A 28 4.49 4.21 4.21
N PHE A 29 4.29 2.99 3.73
CA PHE A 29 4.23 1.79 4.56
C PHE A 29 5.61 1.15 4.64
N SER A 30 5.94 0.48 5.76
CA SER A 30 7.07 -0.44 5.76
C SER A 30 6.76 -1.65 4.87
N THR A 31 7.78 -2.26 4.27
CA THR A 31 7.59 -3.50 3.48
C THR A 31 6.96 -4.61 4.30
N THR A 32 7.40 -4.79 5.55
CA THR A 32 6.81 -5.78 6.47
C THR A 32 5.33 -5.50 6.72
N GLY A 33 4.97 -4.25 7.02
CA GLY A 33 3.57 -3.86 7.25
C GLY A 33 2.71 -4.06 6.00
N TRP A 34 3.24 -3.72 4.82
CA TRP A 34 2.57 -3.95 3.54
C TRP A 34 2.34 -5.44 3.28
N THR A 35 3.35 -6.30 3.49
CA THR A 35 3.19 -7.76 3.35
C THR A 35 2.15 -8.31 4.32
N THR A 36 2.17 -7.90 5.58
CA THR A 36 1.14 -8.30 6.56
C THR A 36 -0.25 -7.88 6.10
N PHE A 37 -0.41 -6.64 5.65
CA PHE A 37 -1.69 -6.13 5.14
C PHE A 37 -2.20 -6.93 3.94
N VAL A 38 -1.35 -7.16 2.92
CA VAL A 38 -1.73 -7.92 1.73
C VAL A 38 -2.13 -9.36 2.07
N ASN A 39 -1.41 -10.01 3.00
CA ASN A 39 -1.76 -11.35 3.45
C ASN A 39 -3.12 -11.37 4.16
N ALA A 40 -3.39 -10.39 5.03
CA ALA A 40 -4.67 -10.28 5.71
C ALA A 40 -5.83 -10.05 4.74
N VAL A 41 -5.64 -9.21 3.71
CA VAL A 41 -6.61 -9.05 2.61
C VAL A 41 -6.82 -10.37 1.87
N ALA A 42 -5.75 -11.08 1.51
CA ALA A 42 -5.84 -12.36 0.80
C ALA A 42 -6.57 -13.44 1.62
N ASN A 43 -6.51 -13.36 2.94
CA ASN A 43 -7.22 -14.25 3.86
C ASN A 43 -8.68 -13.84 4.11
N GLY A 44 -9.16 -12.74 3.53
CA GLY A 44 -10.53 -12.24 3.74
C GLY A 44 -10.75 -11.57 5.09
N GLU A 45 -9.69 -11.16 5.79
CA GLU A 45 -9.79 -10.58 7.15
C GLU A 45 -10.50 -9.20 7.18
N PHE A 46 -10.65 -8.57 6.02
CA PHE A 46 -11.30 -7.25 5.86
C PHE A 46 -12.58 -7.30 5.00
N ASP A 47 -13.11 -8.49 4.71
CA ASP A 47 -14.34 -8.61 3.94
C ASP A 47 -15.52 -8.00 4.73
N ALA A 48 -16.37 -7.25 4.04
CA ALA A 48 -17.59 -6.70 4.63
C ALA A 48 -18.56 -7.83 4.96
N ALA A 49 -19.23 -7.71 6.12
CA ALA A 49 -20.26 -8.65 6.56
C ALA A 49 -21.48 -8.70 5.63
#